data_AF-A0A5E4ESH4-F1
#
_entry.id   AF-A0A5E4ESH4-F1
#
_cell.length_a   1.000
_cell.length_b   1.000
_cell.length_c   1.000
_cell.angle_alpha   90.00
_cell.angle_beta   90.00
_cell.angle_gamma   90.00
#
_symmetry.space_group_name_H-M   'P 1'
#
loop_
_entity.id
_entity.type
_entity.pdbx_description
1 polymer ?
#
loop_
_entity_poly.entity_id
_entity_poly.type
_entity_poly.pdbx_seq_one_letter_code
_entity_poly.pdbx_strand_id
1 'polypeptide(L)'
;MLGLVGIDRNKKAPSTSYAYRAKESSSTQGRRYPSAPSSQVGEEMNAFKAFKASVPIAWSPNLYITLVRGIPGTRRLHRRTLEALRLRKCNRTVMRWNTPTVRGMLQQVKRLVVIETEEMYKARKQNLENHRALRPPLVINHLPASASGSS
;
A
#
# COMPACT_ATOMS: atom_id res chain seq x y z
N MET A 1 51.83 38.75 -8.68
CA MET A 1 52.31 37.58 -9.45
C MET A 1 53.04 36.66 -8.48
N LEU A 2 52.51 35.43 -8.30
CA LEU A 2 53.17 34.24 -7.75
C LEU A 2 53.54 34.30 -6.25
N GLY A 3 53.19 33.38 -5.36
CA GLY A 3 52.52 32.10 -5.45
C GLY A 3 52.71 31.41 -4.09
N LEU A 4 51.64 31.00 -3.43
CA LEU A 4 51.65 30.21 -2.19
C LEU A 4 51.31 28.77 -2.55
N VAL A 5 52.30 27.88 -2.53
CA VAL A 5 52.15 26.42 -2.43
C VAL A 5 53.46 25.97 -1.75
N GLY A 6 53.48 25.56 -0.48
CA GLY A 6 52.94 24.30 0.02
C GLY A 6 53.91 23.17 -0.33
N ILE A 7 54.44 22.44 0.68
CA ILE A 7 54.59 20.98 0.66
C ILE A 7 55.09 20.50 2.03
N ASP A 8 54.35 19.51 2.51
CA ASP A 8 54.49 18.71 3.71
C ASP A 8 55.86 18.06 3.91
N ARG A 9 56.25 17.99 5.19
CA ARG A 9 57.24 17.04 5.68
C ARG A 9 56.56 16.13 6.70
N ASN A 10 56.65 14.83 6.42
CA ASN A 10 56.99 13.75 7.36
C ASN A 10 55.99 12.58 7.46
N LYS A 11 56.23 11.58 6.59
CA LYS A 11 56.34 10.13 6.82
C LYS A 11 55.35 9.42 7.76
N LYS A 12 54.65 8.40 7.23
CA LYS A 12 54.93 6.96 7.49
C LYS A 12 54.14 6.03 6.53
N ALA A 13 54.83 5.12 5.86
CA ALA A 13 54.30 4.05 4.99
C ALA A 13 53.74 2.86 5.84
N PRO A 14 53.08 1.79 5.32
CA PRO A 14 53.60 0.94 4.24
C PRO A 14 52.61 0.27 3.26
N SER A 15 53.20 -0.20 2.15
CA SER A 15 52.88 -1.34 1.29
C SER A 15 51.58 -2.13 1.55
N THR A 16 50.76 -2.29 0.51
CA THR A 16 50.32 -3.61 0.02
C THR A 16 49.84 -3.45 -1.43
N SER A 17 50.69 -3.78 -2.39
CA SER A 17 50.32 -3.93 -3.78
C SER A 17 49.56 -5.25 -3.95
N TYR A 18 48.23 -5.22 -3.96
CA TYR A 18 47.46 -6.33 -4.50
C TYR A 18 47.46 -6.23 -6.03
N ALA A 19 48.32 -7.05 -6.63
CA ALA A 19 48.36 -7.29 -8.07
C ALA A 19 47.05 -7.94 -8.52
N TYR A 20 46.35 -7.30 -9.45
CA TYR A 20 45.25 -7.93 -10.19
C TYR A 20 45.84 -8.91 -11.19
N ARG A 21 45.71 -10.21 -10.90
CA ARG A 21 46.05 -11.28 -11.85
C ARG A 21 44.84 -11.54 -12.74
N ALA A 22 44.87 -10.98 -13.94
CA ALA A 22 43.99 -11.36 -15.03
C ALA A 22 44.22 -12.85 -15.37
N LYS A 23 43.15 -13.65 -15.28
CA LYS A 23 43.07 -15.01 -15.83
C LYS A 23 42.00 -14.98 -16.91
N GLU A 24 42.48 -14.87 -18.15
CA GLU A 24 41.68 -15.08 -19.35
C GLU A 24 41.37 -16.57 -19.55
N SER A 25 40.11 -16.82 -19.90
CA SER A 25 39.67 -17.71 -20.98
C SER A 25 39.99 -19.20 -20.90
N SER A 26 39.04 -20.01 -20.44
CA SER A 26 38.77 -21.34 -21.05
C SER A 26 37.43 -21.95 -20.61
N SER A 27 36.61 -22.31 -21.59
CA SER A 27 35.38 -23.13 -21.52
C SER A 27 34.14 -22.50 -20.85
N THR A 28 33.43 -21.67 -21.63
CA THR A 28 32.01 -21.39 -21.41
C THR A 28 31.18 -22.65 -21.65
N GLN A 29 31.13 -23.57 -20.68
CA GLN A 29 29.91 -24.37 -20.52
C GLN A 29 28.81 -23.44 -20.05
N GLY A 30 27.74 -23.40 -20.84
CA GLY A 30 26.67 -22.43 -20.72
C GLY A 30 26.16 -22.31 -19.30
N ARG A 31 26.40 -21.13 -18.69
CA ARG A 31 25.42 -20.61 -17.74
C ARG A 31 24.15 -20.40 -18.53
N ARG A 32 23.25 -21.38 -18.50
CA ARG A 32 21.83 -21.12 -18.70
C ARG A 32 21.52 -20.01 -17.70
N TYR A 33 21.40 -18.79 -18.18
CA TYR A 33 20.56 -17.83 -17.48
C TYR A 33 19.23 -18.56 -17.29
N PRO A 34 18.68 -18.64 -16.06
CA PRO A 34 17.31 -19.13 -15.92
C PRO A 34 16.48 -18.30 -16.90
N SER A 35 15.84 -19.00 -17.84
CA SER A 35 14.88 -18.43 -18.77
C SER A 35 13.98 -17.48 -18.01
N ALA A 36 13.74 -16.30 -18.57
CA ALA A 36 12.88 -15.26 -18.01
C ALA A 36 11.68 -15.90 -17.29
N PRO A 37 11.38 -15.49 -16.04
CA PRO A 37 10.25 -16.07 -15.33
C PRO A 37 9.03 -15.95 -16.23
N SER A 38 8.48 -17.10 -16.60
CA SER A 38 7.25 -17.21 -17.37
C SER A 38 6.23 -16.32 -16.67
N SER A 39 5.76 -15.32 -17.41
CA SER A 39 4.79 -14.31 -17.03
C SER A 39 3.40 -14.93 -16.87
N GLN A 40 3.28 -15.85 -15.91
CA GLN A 40 2.04 -16.51 -15.52
C GLN A 40 2.00 -16.76 -14.01
N VAL A 41 2.50 -15.81 -13.20
CA VAL A 41 1.88 -15.65 -11.89
C VAL A 41 0.56 -14.93 -12.15
N GLY A 42 -0.50 -15.71 -12.31
CA GLY A 42 -1.86 -15.18 -12.27
C GLY A 42 -1.99 -14.42 -10.96
N GLU A 43 -1.96 -13.08 -11.03
CA GLU A 43 -2.24 -12.26 -9.87
C GLU A 43 -3.70 -12.48 -9.52
N GLU A 44 -3.96 -13.46 -8.64
CA GLU A 44 -5.27 -13.65 -8.06
C GLU A 44 -5.71 -12.33 -7.42
N MET A 45 -6.74 -11.75 -8.03
CA MET A 45 -7.21 -10.43 -7.68
C MET A 45 -8.00 -10.51 -6.37
N ASN A 46 -7.31 -10.30 -5.24
CA ASN A 46 -7.99 -10.16 -3.94
C ASN A 46 -9.03 -9.02 -4.04
N ALA A 47 -10.19 -9.17 -3.38
CA ALA A 47 -11.23 -8.15 -3.27
C ALA A 47 -10.69 -6.74 -2.98
N PHE A 48 -9.63 -6.61 -2.16
CA PHE A 48 -8.97 -5.33 -1.90
C PHE A 48 -8.25 -4.74 -3.14
N LYS A 49 -7.52 -5.57 -3.89
CA LYS A 49 -6.85 -5.16 -5.13
C LYS A 49 -7.89 -4.76 -6.18
N ALA A 50 -8.97 -5.53 -6.31
CA ALA A 50 -10.08 -5.22 -7.22
C ALA A 50 -10.72 -3.85 -6.90
N PHE A 51 -10.98 -3.56 -5.62
CA PHE A 51 -11.50 -2.26 -5.19
C PHE A 51 -10.55 -1.11 -5.54
N LYS A 52 -9.25 -1.27 -5.27
CA LYS A 52 -8.25 -0.25 -5.64
C LYS A 52 -8.12 -0.04 -7.15
N ALA A 53 -8.36 -1.08 -7.95
CA ALA A 53 -8.36 -0.97 -9.41
C ALA A 53 -9.61 -0.23 -9.95
N SER A 54 -10.74 -0.28 -9.23
CA SER A 54 -11.99 0.38 -9.64
C SER A 54 -11.98 1.91 -9.57
N VAL A 55 -10.96 2.51 -8.94
CA VAL A 55 -10.86 3.96 -8.71
C VAL A 55 -9.52 4.47 -9.27
N PRO A 56 -9.50 5.63 -9.95
CA PRO A 56 -8.24 6.19 -10.44
C PRO A 56 -7.27 6.50 -9.29
N ILE A 57 -6.01 6.09 -9.45
CA ILE A 57 -4.92 6.47 -8.53
C ILE A 57 -4.50 7.90 -8.89
N ALA A 58 -5.26 8.86 -8.39
CA ALA A 58 -5.02 10.29 -8.60
C ALA A 58 -4.67 10.98 -7.27
N TRP A 59 -3.94 12.09 -7.38
CA TRP A 59 -3.70 12.96 -6.22
C TRP A 59 -5.00 13.67 -5.85
N SER A 60 -5.39 13.58 -4.58
CA SER A 60 -6.59 14.24 -4.06
C SER A 60 -6.21 15.34 -3.07
N PRO A 61 -6.93 16.49 -3.09
CA PRO A 61 -6.72 17.58 -2.13
C PRO A 61 -7.19 17.19 -0.71
N ASN A 62 -8.13 16.24 -0.63
CA ASN A 62 -8.77 15.82 0.61
C ASN A 62 -8.42 14.36 0.94
N LEU A 63 -8.14 14.09 2.21
CA LEU A 63 -7.91 12.76 2.75
C LEU A 63 -9.01 12.40 3.75
N TYR A 64 -9.56 11.22 3.59
CA TYR A 64 -10.52 10.63 4.52
C TYR A 64 -9.79 9.63 5.40
N ILE A 65 -9.81 9.90 6.70
CA ILE A 65 -8.98 9.21 7.67
C ILE A 65 -9.89 8.49 8.65
N THR A 66 -9.78 7.16 8.74
CA THR A 66 -10.59 6.35 9.65
C THR A 66 -9.72 5.63 10.67
N LEU A 67 -10.04 5.81 11.96
CA LEU A 67 -9.39 5.06 13.03
C LEU A 67 -9.98 3.64 13.08
N VAL A 68 -9.23 2.63 12.65
CA VAL A 68 -9.72 1.24 12.57
C VAL A 68 -9.35 0.44 13.81
N ARG A 69 -8.19 0.72 14.41
CA ARG A 69 -7.73 0.04 15.63
C ARG A 69 -7.95 0.89 16.88
N GLY A 70 -8.14 0.23 18.02
CA GLY A 70 -8.29 0.86 19.32
C GLY A 70 -7.08 1.68 19.78
N ILE A 71 -7.35 2.70 20.60
CA ILE A 71 -6.36 3.54 21.27
C ILE A 71 -5.72 2.93 22.54
N PRO A 72 -6.37 2.04 23.34
CA PRO A 72 -5.74 1.56 24.58
C PRO A 72 -4.44 0.79 24.27
N GLY A 73 -3.46 0.89 25.18
CA GLY A 73 -2.13 0.30 24.98
C GLY A 73 -1.24 1.00 23.94
N THR A 74 -1.70 2.09 23.30
CA THR A 74 -0.86 2.87 22.38
C THR A 74 0.02 3.90 23.11
N ARG A 75 1.19 4.18 22.52
CA ARG A 75 2.16 5.19 23.00
C ARG A 75 1.48 6.55 23.19
N ARG A 76 1.88 7.30 24.23
CA ARG A 76 1.33 8.63 24.55
C ARG A 76 1.40 9.59 23.35
N LEU A 77 2.49 9.55 22.58
CA LEU A 77 2.66 10.36 21.37
C LEU A 77 1.58 10.10 20.31
N HIS A 78 1.25 8.83 20.05
CA HIS A 78 0.21 8.47 19.08
C HIS A 78 -1.16 8.95 19.53
N ARG A 79 -1.44 8.85 20.83
CA ARG A 79 -2.69 9.32 21.44
C ARG A 79 -2.89 10.82 21.24
N ARG A 80 -1.86 11.63 21.55
CA ARG A 80 -1.87 13.08 21.29
C ARG A 80 -2.08 13.42 19.82
N THR A 81 -1.46 12.65 18.93
CA THR A 81 -1.60 12.85 17.47
C THR A 81 -3.02 12.54 17.00
N LEU A 82 -3.62 11.45 17.47
CA LEU A 82 -5.02 11.10 17.18
C LEU A 82 -6.00 12.11 17.78
N GLU A 83 -5.74 12.61 18.98
CA GLU A 83 -6.52 13.69 19.62
C GLU A 83 -6.49 14.96 18.77
N ALA A 84 -5.32 15.38 18.29
CA ALA A 84 -5.16 16.53 17.39
C ALA A 84 -5.91 16.34 16.05
N LEU A 85 -5.91 15.11 15.51
CA LEU A 85 -6.70 14.76 14.33
C LEU A 85 -8.21 14.65 14.61
N ARG A 86 -8.65 14.71 15.87
CA ARG A 86 -10.03 14.51 16.35
C ARG A 86 -10.56 13.08 16.19
N LEU A 87 -9.67 12.09 16.22
CA LEU A 87 -9.97 10.65 16.15
C LEU A 87 -9.96 10.03 17.56
N ARG A 88 -11.00 10.33 18.36
CA ARG A 88 -11.12 9.86 19.76
C ARG A 88 -11.77 8.48 19.91
N LYS A 89 -12.65 8.10 18.98
CA LYS A 89 -13.40 6.82 18.99
C LYS A 89 -13.08 6.01 17.74
N CYS A 90 -13.06 4.69 17.88
CA CYS A 90 -12.88 3.76 16.77
C CYS A 90 -13.98 3.92 15.71
N ASN A 91 -13.67 3.56 14.47
CA ASN A 91 -14.51 3.65 13.29
C ASN A 91 -15.06 5.05 12.98
N ARG A 92 -14.49 6.09 13.61
CA ARG A 92 -14.76 7.48 13.26
C ARG A 92 -13.91 7.85 12.04
N THR A 93 -14.56 8.37 11.01
CA THR A 93 -13.90 8.97 9.85
C THR A 93 -13.89 10.49 9.99
N VAL A 94 -12.76 11.13 9.73
CA VAL A 94 -12.61 12.59 9.69
C VAL A 94 -11.93 12.98 8.38
N MET A 95 -12.45 14.01 7.73
CA MET A 95 -11.85 14.62 6.55
C MET A 95 -10.78 15.62 6.97
N ARG A 96 -9.63 15.62 6.28
CA ARG A 96 -8.56 16.61 6.41
C ARG A 96 -7.97 16.96 5.05
N TRP A 97 -7.44 18.17 4.93
CA TRP A 97 -6.68 18.56 3.75
C TRP A 97 -5.35 17.80 3.65
N ASN A 98 -4.92 17.54 2.42
CA ASN A 98 -3.69 16.84 2.08
C ASN A 98 -2.47 17.77 2.20
N THR A 99 -2.16 18.21 3.43
CA THR A 99 -0.98 19.02 3.72
C THR A 99 0.19 18.13 4.17
N PRO A 100 1.46 18.54 3.94
CA PRO A 100 2.63 17.78 4.40
C PRO A 100 2.62 17.54 5.92
N THR A 101 2.12 18.50 6.70
CA THR A 101 1.96 18.36 8.16
C THR A 101 1.02 17.22 8.53
N VAL A 102 -0.17 17.16 7.92
CA VAL A 102 -1.13 16.08 8.17
C VAL A 102 -0.55 14.73 7.72
N ARG A 103 0.15 14.69 6.59
CA ARG A 103 0.84 13.48 6.11
C ARG A 103 1.90 12.98 7.11
N GLY A 104 2.68 13.89 7.71
CA GLY A 104 3.64 13.55 8.76
C GLY A 104 2.96 12.94 10.00
N MET A 105 1.88 13.55 10.47
CA MET A 105 1.07 13.01 11.57
C MET A 105 0.53 11.61 11.26
N LEU A 106 0.00 11.42 10.04
CA LEU A 106 -0.55 10.15 9.57
C LEU A 106 0.50 9.05 9.49
N GLN A 107 1.70 9.38 9.00
CA GLN A 107 2.81 8.42 8.93
C GLN A 107 3.18 7.88 10.31
N GLN A 108 3.12 8.72 11.34
CA GLN A 108 3.38 8.33 12.72
C GLN A 108 2.34 7.33 13.25
N VAL A 109 1.07 7.46 12.85
CA VAL A 109 -0.05 6.61 13.31
C VAL A 109 -0.53 5.60 12.28
N LYS A 110 0.24 5.34 11.21
CA LYS A 110 -0.14 4.53 10.05
C LYS A 110 -0.70 3.13 10.36
N ARG A 111 -0.29 2.53 11.48
CA ARG A 111 -0.75 1.18 11.89
C ARG A 111 -2.15 1.16 12.49
N LEU A 112 -2.67 2.31 12.94
CA LEU A 112 -3.95 2.43 13.62
C LEU A 112 -5.07 2.86 12.67
N VAL A 113 -4.68 3.46 11.55
CA VAL A 113 -5.54 4.29 10.72
C VAL A 113 -5.51 3.78 9.30
N VAL A 114 -6.68 3.81 8.65
CA VAL A 114 -6.81 3.61 7.21
C VAL A 114 -7.06 4.97 6.56
N ILE A 115 -6.33 5.24 5.48
CA ILE A 115 -6.40 6.49 4.73
C ILE A 115 -6.98 6.18 3.37
N GLU A 116 -7.98 6.94 2.99
CA GLU A 116 -8.64 6.87 1.69
C GLU A 116 -8.52 8.22 0.99
N THR A 117 -8.33 8.19 -0.32
CA THR A 117 -8.51 9.38 -1.16
C THR A 117 -10.00 9.71 -1.24
N GLU A 118 -10.31 10.92 -1.68
CA GLU A 118 -11.69 11.38 -1.85
C GLU A 118 -12.49 10.47 -2.78
N GLU A 119 -11.90 10.10 -3.92
CA GLU A 119 -12.55 9.24 -4.92
C GLU A 119 -12.77 7.81 -4.39
N MET A 120 -11.81 7.27 -3.64
CA MET A 120 -11.98 5.96 -2.99
C MET A 120 -13.10 5.99 -1.95
N TYR A 121 -13.20 7.06 -1.16
CA TYR A 121 -14.27 7.21 -0.18
C TYR A 121 -15.65 7.26 -0.84
N LYS A 122 -15.79 8.04 -1.92
CA LYS A 122 -17.04 8.14 -2.70
C LYS A 122 -17.42 6.79 -3.31
N ALA A 123 -16.48 6.10 -3.97
CA ALA A 123 -16.72 4.78 -4.56
C ALA A 123 -17.16 3.74 -3.51
N ARG A 124 -16.50 3.72 -2.34
CA ARG A 124 -16.91 2.85 -1.22
C ARG A 124 -18.32 3.16 -0.73
N LYS A 125 -18.68 4.44 -0.63
CA LYS A 125 -20.03 4.88 -0.23
C LYS A 125 -21.09 4.50 -1.26
N GLN A 126 -20.79 4.67 -2.54
CA GLN A 126 -21.68 4.26 -3.63
C GLN A 126 -21.88 2.75 -3.67
N ASN A 127 -20.83 1.96 -3.48
CA ASN A 127 -20.97 0.50 -3.42
C ASN A 127 -21.81 0.06 -2.21
N LEU A 128 -21.66 0.74 -1.07
CA LEU A 128 -22.51 0.50 0.10
C LEU A 128 -23.99 0.83 -0.19
N GLU A 129 -24.24 1.92 -0.91
CA GLU A 129 -25.59 2.31 -1.33
C GLU A 129 -26.18 1.28 -2.29
N ASN A 130 -25.44 0.88 -3.33
CA ASN A 130 -25.85 -0.17 -4.27
C ASN A 130 -26.12 -1.51 -3.57
N HIS A 131 -25.31 -1.87 -2.58
CA HIS A 131 -25.52 -3.07 -1.77
C HIS A 131 -26.78 -2.98 -0.90
N ARG A 132 -27.11 -1.78 -0.41
CA ARG A 132 -28.30 -1.52 0.42
C ARG A 132 -29.56 -1.27 -0.39
N ALA A 133 -29.42 -0.94 -1.68
CA ALA A 133 -30.53 -0.72 -2.58
C ALA A 133 -31.46 -1.94 -2.61
N LEU A 134 -32.75 -1.68 -2.78
CA LEU A 134 -33.76 -2.73 -2.85
C LEU A 134 -33.46 -3.69 -4.00
N ARG A 135 -33.38 -4.97 -3.69
CA ARG A 135 -33.27 -6.02 -4.71
C ARG A 135 -34.67 -6.31 -5.27
N PRO A 136 -34.80 -6.57 -6.58
CA PRO A 136 -36.09 -6.96 -7.14
C PRO A 136 -36.62 -8.21 -6.42
N PRO A 137 -37.95 -8.32 -6.24
CA PRO A 137 -38.53 -9.48 -5.58
C PRO A 137 -38.23 -10.76 -6.36
N LEU A 138 -37.95 -11.84 -5.63
CA LEU A 138 -37.82 -13.16 -6.21
C LEU A 138 -39.22 -13.74 -6.42
N VAL A 139 -39.66 -13.82 -7.69
CA VAL A 139 -40.91 -14.48 -8.06
C VAL A 139 -40.63 -15.95 -8.28
N ILE A 140 -41.11 -16.81 -7.38
CA ILE A 140 -41.00 -18.27 -7.50
C ILE A 140 -42.36 -18.82 -7.94
N ASN A 141 -42.43 -19.27 -9.20
CA ASN A 141 -43.60 -19.97 -9.73
C ASN A 141 -43.39 -21.47 -9.56
N HIS A 142 -44.13 -22.12 -8.67
CA HIS A 142 -44.13 -23.58 -8.55
C HIS A 142 -45.15 -24.15 -9.55
N LEU A 143 -44.75 -25.22 -10.24
CA LEU A 143 -45.70 -25.99 -11.02
C LEU A 143 -46.67 -26.67 -10.05
N PRO A 144 -47.99 -26.71 -10.35
CA PRO A 144 -48.92 -27.49 -9.55
C PRO A 144 -48.42 -28.93 -9.52
N ALA A 145 -48.50 -29.59 -8.36
CA ALA A 145 -48.23 -31.01 -8.30
C ALA A 145 -49.14 -31.69 -9.33
N SER A 146 -48.53 -32.22 -10.40
CA SER A 146 -49.19 -33.14 -11.33
C SER A 146 -49.99 -34.10 -10.47
N ALA A 147 -51.32 -34.11 -10.63
CA ALA A 147 -52.21 -35.03 -9.94
C ALA A 147 -51.66 -36.45 -10.14
N SER A 148 -50.88 -36.93 -9.18
CA SER A 148 -50.40 -38.29 -9.15
C SER A 148 -51.65 -39.12 -9.00
N GLY A 149 -52.11 -39.66 -10.12
CA GLY A 149 -53.26 -40.52 -10.22
C GLY A 149 -53.22 -41.52 -9.09
N SER A 150 -54.12 -41.33 -8.14
CA SER A 150 -54.52 -42.37 -7.22
C SER A 150 -55.34 -43.34 -8.06
N SER A 151 -54.69 -44.39 -8.53
CA SER A 151 -55.32 -45.57 -9.13
C SER A 151 -54.82 -46.80 -8.40
#